data_AF-A0A259LSQ2-F1
#
_entry.id   AF-A0A259LSQ2-F1
#
_cell.length_a   1.000
_cell.length_b   1.000
_cell.length_c   1.000
_cell.angle_alpha   90.00
_cell.angle_beta   90.00
_cell.angle_gamma   90.00
#
_symmetry.space_group_name_H-M   'P 1'
#
loop_
_entity.id
_entity.type
_entity.pdbx_description
1 polymer ?
#
loop_
_entity_poly.entity_id
_entity_poly.type
_entity_poly.pdbx_seq_one_letter_code
_entity_poly.pdbx_strand_id
1 'polypeptide(L)'
;GDDADDAAQTQVGLVSCDASGTLLLRRPLEGFAMPRFGAACPRWPLFAALSRPMTPIRQTLRQSGRHGRLFRAYAIAQPVGQPDYNAEPLFTAHMMILPLTRDAGAAAAAKGADVAREVGVSCRICPAAACDGRREPSILTDGF
;
A
#
# COMPACT_ATOMS: atom_id res chain seq x y z
N GLY A 1 -18.67 -22.68 -30.65
CA GLY A 1 -18.16 -21.30 -30.57
C GLY A 1 -18.50 -20.83 -29.19
N ASP A 2 -17.54 -20.98 -28.29
CA ASP A 2 -17.70 -20.86 -26.84
C ASP A 2 -16.60 -19.91 -26.33
N ASP A 3 -16.67 -18.66 -26.78
CA ASP A 3 -15.73 -17.59 -26.40
C ASP A 3 -16.33 -16.77 -25.24
N ALA A 4 -16.66 -17.43 -24.14
CA ALA A 4 -17.34 -16.78 -23.01
C ALA A 4 -16.96 -17.33 -21.63
N ASP A 5 -15.66 -17.51 -21.30
CA ASP A 5 -15.23 -17.50 -19.87
C ASP A 5 -13.70 -17.43 -19.64
N ASP A 6 -12.97 -16.46 -20.21
CA ASP A 6 -11.57 -16.20 -19.78
C ASP A 6 -11.36 -14.72 -19.42
N ALA A 7 -12.22 -14.21 -18.55
CA ALA A 7 -11.85 -13.06 -17.74
C ALA A 7 -10.86 -13.54 -16.66
N ALA A 8 -9.59 -13.67 -17.03
CA ALA A 8 -8.51 -13.98 -16.10
C ALA A 8 -8.69 -13.15 -14.82
N GLN A 9 -9.04 -13.82 -13.70
CA GLN A 9 -9.31 -13.16 -12.44
C GLN A 9 -8.09 -12.34 -12.05
N THR A 10 -8.16 -11.01 -12.22
CA THR A 10 -7.03 -10.14 -11.88
C THR A 10 -6.80 -10.25 -10.38
N GLN A 11 -5.71 -10.89 -9.98
CA GLN A 11 -5.38 -11.00 -8.57
C GLN A 11 -5.05 -9.62 -8.01
N VAL A 12 -5.81 -9.21 -7.00
CA VAL A 12 -5.64 -7.94 -6.28
C VAL A 12 -5.32 -8.19 -4.83
N GLY A 13 -4.42 -7.38 -4.29
CA GLY A 13 -4.19 -7.27 -2.86
C GLY A 13 -5.15 -6.25 -2.25
N LEU A 14 -5.52 -6.46 -0.99
CA LEU A 14 -6.35 -5.51 -0.25
C LEU A 14 -5.88 -5.45 1.19
N VAL A 15 -5.72 -4.24 1.71
CA VAL A 15 -5.44 -4.00 3.14
C VAL A 15 -6.40 -2.93 3.63
N SER A 16 -6.87 -3.07 4.87
CA SER A 16 -7.54 -1.96 5.56
C SER A 16 -6.94 -1.72 6.94
N CYS A 17 -7.08 -0.49 7.44
CA CYS A 17 -6.70 -0.14 8.81
C CYS A 17 -7.65 0.91 9.40
N ASP A 18 -7.71 0.95 10.74
CA ASP A 18 -8.31 2.06 11.46
C ASP A 18 -7.30 3.22 11.64
N ALA A 19 -7.73 4.26 12.36
CA ALA A 19 -6.92 5.44 12.68
C ALA A 19 -5.72 5.15 13.60
N SER A 20 -5.72 4.04 14.36
CA SER A 20 -4.55 3.62 15.15
C SER A 20 -3.43 3.04 14.27
N GLY A 21 -3.74 2.75 13.00
CA GLY A 21 -2.86 2.04 12.08
C GLY A 21 -2.90 0.52 12.23
N THR A 22 -3.82 0.01 13.06
CA THR A 22 -4.06 -1.43 13.20
C THR A 22 -4.70 -1.94 11.91
N LEU A 23 -4.04 -2.90 11.25
CA LEU A 23 -4.59 -3.47 10.02
C LEU A 23 -5.72 -4.44 10.37
N LEU A 24 -6.91 -4.19 9.83
CA LEU A 24 -8.14 -4.93 10.08
C LEU A 24 -8.34 -6.07 9.07
N LEU A 25 -8.01 -5.82 7.80
CA LEU A 25 -8.07 -6.79 6.71
C LEU A 25 -6.72 -6.90 6.02
N ARG A 26 -6.35 -8.12 5.63
CA ARG A 26 -5.19 -8.42 4.78
C ARG A 26 -5.57 -9.51 3.78
N ARG A 27 -5.81 -9.13 2.52
CA ARG A 27 -5.88 -10.06 1.39
C ARG A 27 -4.54 -10.02 0.67
N PRO A 28 -3.75 -11.11 0.70
CA PRO A 28 -2.40 -11.12 0.14
C PRO A 28 -2.42 -10.94 -1.38
N LEU A 29 -1.29 -10.47 -1.91
CA LEU A 29 -1.01 -10.40 -3.34
C LEU A 29 0.39 -10.93 -3.58
N GLU A 30 0.54 -11.80 -4.57
CA GLU A 30 1.84 -12.35 -4.92
C GLU A 30 2.84 -11.24 -5.26
N GLY A 31 4.03 -11.31 -4.66
CA GLY A 31 5.09 -10.33 -4.85
C GLY A 31 4.95 -9.04 -4.05
N PHE A 32 3.81 -8.78 -3.39
CA PHE A 32 3.68 -7.68 -2.44
C PHE A 32 3.63 -8.24 -1.01
N ALA A 33 4.78 -8.22 -0.33
CA ALA A 33 4.87 -8.72 1.04
C ALA A 33 4.10 -7.81 2.01
N MET A 34 3.21 -8.41 2.81
CA MET A 34 2.44 -7.73 3.86
C MET A 34 2.92 -8.18 5.24
N PRO A 35 2.97 -7.29 6.24
CA PRO A 35 3.34 -7.68 7.60
C PRO A 35 2.24 -8.58 8.20
N ARG A 36 2.63 -9.79 8.60
CA ARG A 36 1.77 -10.69 9.38
C ARG A 36 1.55 -10.17 10.80
N PHE A 37 2.62 -9.63 11.39
CA PHE A 37 2.64 -9.10 12.74
C PHE A 37 3.34 -7.73 12.75
N GLY A 38 3.08 -6.95 13.81
CA GLY A 38 3.68 -5.64 14.00
C GLY A 38 3.14 -4.57 13.03
N ALA A 39 3.83 -3.44 13.02
CA ALA A 39 3.42 -2.27 12.24
C ALA A 39 3.87 -2.37 10.77
N ALA A 40 3.02 -1.92 9.85
CA ALA A 40 3.40 -1.79 8.44
C ALA A 40 4.30 -0.58 8.18
N CYS A 41 4.88 -0.48 6.98
CA CYS A 41 5.61 0.70 6.58
C CYS A 41 4.68 1.94 6.56
N PRO A 42 4.97 3.01 7.32
CA PRO A 42 4.09 4.19 7.39
C PRO A 42 4.00 4.96 6.07
N ARG A 43 4.88 4.67 5.10
CA ARG A 43 4.86 5.28 3.76
C ARG A 43 3.80 4.68 2.83
N TRP A 44 3.11 3.62 3.24
CA TRP A 44 1.99 3.07 2.48
C TRP A 44 0.90 4.13 2.27
N PRO A 45 0.36 4.30 1.05
CA PRO A 45 -0.75 5.23 0.78
C PRO A 45 -1.97 5.05 1.68
N LEU A 46 -2.17 3.83 2.19
CA LEU A 46 -3.17 3.49 3.20
C LEU A 46 -3.22 4.51 4.35
N PHE A 47 -2.08 4.83 4.95
CA PHE A 47 -2.04 5.74 6.10
C PHE A 47 -2.20 7.20 5.70
N ALA A 48 -1.68 7.59 4.53
CA ALA A 48 -1.88 8.93 4.00
C ALA A 48 -3.36 9.23 3.69
N ALA A 49 -4.17 8.20 3.39
CA ALA A 49 -5.59 8.35 3.15
C ALA A 49 -6.38 8.77 4.41
N LEU A 50 -5.92 8.37 5.60
CA LEU A 50 -6.55 8.76 6.87
C LEU A 50 -6.48 10.28 7.11
N SER A 51 -5.43 10.95 6.64
CA SER A 51 -5.30 12.41 6.74
C SER A 51 -6.14 13.18 5.72
N ARG A 52 -6.77 12.50 4.76
CA ARG A 52 -7.63 13.11 3.73
C ARG A 52 -8.84 12.22 3.40
N PRO A 53 -9.77 12.00 4.34
CA PRO A 53 -10.91 11.12 4.11
C PRO A 53 -11.69 11.49 2.86
N MET A 54 -12.29 10.49 2.22
CA MET A 54 -13.07 10.60 0.99
C MET A 54 -12.30 11.14 -0.23
N THR A 55 -10.98 11.30 -0.15
CA THR A 55 -10.11 11.69 -1.26
C THR A 55 -9.24 10.51 -1.70
N PRO A 56 -9.54 9.87 -2.84
CA PRO A 56 -8.75 8.74 -3.33
C PRO A 56 -7.30 9.14 -3.63
N ILE A 57 -6.37 8.28 -3.24
CA ILE A 57 -4.95 8.38 -3.55
C ILE A 57 -4.61 7.30 -4.55
N ARG A 58 -4.00 7.68 -5.67
CA ARG A 58 -3.35 6.76 -6.61
C ARG A 58 -1.84 6.93 -6.51
N GLN A 59 -1.12 5.83 -6.31
CA GLN A 59 0.34 5.86 -6.19
C GLN A 59 0.95 4.61 -6.80
N THR A 60 2.00 4.76 -7.59
CA THR A 60 2.87 3.63 -7.95
C THR A 60 3.83 3.34 -6.80
N LEU A 61 3.92 2.07 -6.39
CA LEU A 61 4.76 1.59 -5.29
C LEU A 61 5.85 0.67 -5.80
N ARG A 62 7.01 0.73 -5.16
CA ARG A 62 8.08 -0.27 -5.28
C ARG A 62 8.44 -0.78 -3.89
N GLN A 63 8.37 -2.10 -3.67
CA GLN A 63 8.84 -2.64 -2.39
C GLN A 63 10.36 -2.57 -2.29
N SER A 64 10.88 -2.12 -1.15
CA SER A 64 12.31 -2.07 -0.87
C SER A 64 12.92 -3.46 -0.85
N GLY A 65 14.08 -3.62 -1.50
CA GLY A 65 14.81 -4.89 -1.62
C GLY A 65 15.29 -5.16 -3.04
N ARG A 66 16.17 -6.16 -3.20
CA ARG A 66 16.87 -6.45 -4.48
C ARG A 66 15.94 -6.78 -5.65
N HIS A 67 14.72 -7.26 -5.39
CA HIS A 67 13.77 -7.69 -6.41
C HIS A 67 12.42 -6.96 -6.31
N GLY A 68 12.42 -5.71 -5.82
CA GLY A 68 11.21 -4.91 -5.68
C GLY A 68 10.42 -4.77 -6.98
N ARG A 69 9.26 -5.43 -7.07
CA ARG A 69 8.31 -5.28 -8.18
C ARG A 69 7.55 -3.94 -8.07
N LEU A 70 7.03 -3.48 -9.20
CA LEU A 70 6.16 -2.31 -9.24
C LEU A 70 4.70 -2.74 -9.01
N PHE A 71 3.98 -1.92 -8.27
CA PHE A 71 2.57 -2.09 -7.98
C PHE A 71 1.84 -0.77 -8.17
N ARG A 72 0.57 -0.84 -8.57
CA ARG A 72 -0.33 0.30 -8.49
C ARG A 72 -1.16 0.16 -7.23
N ALA A 73 -1.14 1.18 -6.37
CA ALA A 73 -1.99 1.25 -5.21
C ALA A 73 -3.07 2.33 -5.39
N TYR A 74 -4.27 2.00 -4.93
CA TYR A 74 -5.39 2.93 -4.75
C TYR A 74 -5.78 2.88 -3.29
N ALA A 75 -5.82 4.03 -2.62
CA ALA A 75 -6.20 4.11 -1.21
C ALA A 75 -7.27 5.17 -0.97
N ILE A 76 -8.17 4.93 -0.03
CA ILE A 76 -9.20 5.86 0.41
C ILE A 76 -9.55 5.58 1.87
N ALA A 77 -9.84 6.62 2.64
CA ALA A 77 -10.45 6.48 3.96
C ALA A 77 -11.91 6.89 3.91
N GLN A 78 -12.78 6.12 4.55
CA GLN A 78 -14.23 6.34 4.59
C GLN A 78 -14.72 6.27 6.03
N PRO A 79 -15.75 7.05 6.40
CA PRO A 79 -16.34 6.96 7.72
C PRO A 79 -16.91 5.57 7.96
N VAL A 80 -16.82 5.09 9.20
CA VAL A 80 -17.47 3.88 9.64
C VAL A 80 -18.93 4.22 9.94
N GLY A 81 -19.85 3.62 9.16
CA GLY A 81 -21.27 3.92 9.27
C GLY A 81 -21.64 5.28 8.67
N GLN A 82 -22.84 5.76 9.01
CA GLN A 82 -23.30 7.08 8.59
C GLN A 82 -22.76 8.14 9.55
N PRO A 83 -22.14 9.22 9.05
CA PRO A 83 -21.80 10.37 9.89
C PRO A 83 -23.05 10.94 10.55
N ASP A 84 -22.94 11.30 11.82
CA ASP A 84 -24.02 11.91 12.61
C ASP A 84 -23.61 13.30 13.09
N TYR A 85 -24.60 14.14 13.39
CA TYR A 85 -24.39 15.47 13.92
C TYR A 85 -23.73 15.41 15.30
N ASN A 86 -22.70 16.23 15.53
CA ASN A 86 -21.93 16.30 16.78
C ASN A 86 -21.28 14.98 17.23
N ALA A 87 -21.13 14.00 16.34
CA ALA A 87 -20.37 12.79 16.60
C ALA A 87 -19.02 12.84 15.88
N GLU A 88 -17.95 12.42 16.55
CA GLU A 88 -16.65 12.24 15.91
C GLU A 88 -16.68 10.96 15.06
N PRO A 89 -16.54 11.03 13.73
CA PRO A 89 -16.57 9.85 12.89
C PRO A 89 -15.28 9.02 13.07
N LEU A 90 -15.45 7.71 13.25
CA LEU A 90 -14.34 6.78 13.04
C LEU A 90 -14.11 6.59 11.55
N PHE A 91 -12.85 6.40 11.16
CA PHE A 91 -12.48 6.15 9.77
C PHE A 91 -11.78 4.81 9.61
N THR A 92 -12.11 4.12 8.51
CA THR A 92 -11.34 2.97 8.01
C THR A 92 -10.72 3.35 6.67
N ALA A 93 -9.39 3.24 6.59
CA ALA A 93 -8.68 3.32 5.34
C ALA A 93 -8.64 1.95 4.65
N HIS A 94 -8.77 1.96 3.33
CA HIS A 94 -8.64 0.80 2.47
C HIS A 94 -7.58 1.10 1.43
N MET A 95 -6.78 0.08 1.07
CA MET A 95 -5.78 0.17 0.02
C MET A 95 -5.82 -1.10 -0.84
N MET A 96 -6.22 -0.93 -2.09
CA MET A 96 -6.17 -1.96 -3.12
C MET A 96 -4.83 -1.89 -3.85
N ILE A 97 -4.24 -3.04 -4.14
CA ILE A 97 -2.92 -3.18 -4.74
C ILE A 97 -3.06 -4.06 -5.99
N LEU A 98 -2.50 -3.61 -7.11
CA LEU A 98 -2.45 -4.37 -8.36
C LEU A 98 -1.00 -4.53 -8.80
N PRO A 99 -0.61 -5.68 -9.37
CA PRO A 99 0.69 -5.81 -10.01
C PRO A 99 0.78 -4.84 -11.19
N LEU A 100 1.91 -4.15 -11.33
CA LEU A 100 2.18 -3.30 -12.49
C LEU A 100 3.30 -3.94 -13.32
N THR A 101 3.04 -4.17 -14.60
CA THR A 101 4.08 -4.68 -15.52
C THR A 101 5.19 -3.65 -15.65
N ARG A 102 6.41 -4.11 -15.97
CA ARG A 102 7.56 -3.20 -16.14
C ARG A 102 7.30 -2.15 -17.23
N ASP A 103 6.67 -2.55 -18.33
CA ASP A 103 6.37 -1.65 -19.45
C ASP A 103 5.34 -0.58 -19.08
N ALA A 104 4.29 -0.97 -18.34
CA ALA A 104 3.31 -0.02 -17.81
C ALA A 104 3.95 0.93 -16.78
N GLY A 105 4.89 0.44 -15.98
CA GLY A 105 5.69 1.24 -15.05
C GLY A 105 6.60 2.25 -15.77
N ALA A 106 7.30 1.82 -16.82
CA ALA A 106 8.17 2.68 -17.62
C ALA A 106 7.37 3.77 -18.35
N ALA A 107 6.21 3.42 -18.93
CA ALA A 107 5.32 4.37 -19.56
C ALA A 107 4.74 5.41 -18.58
N ALA A 108 4.43 5.00 -17.35
CA ALA A 108 3.98 5.92 -16.30
C ALA A 108 5.09 6.89 -15.86
N ALA A 109 6.33 6.40 -15.72
CA ALA A 109 7.49 7.20 -15.38
C ALA A 109 7.85 8.20 -16.50
N ALA A 110 7.82 7.78 -17.76
CA ALA A 110 8.11 8.62 -18.92
C ALA A 110 7.15 9.81 -19.07
N LYS A 111 5.91 9.69 -18.57
CA LYS A 111 4.92 10.78 -18.54
C LYS A 111 5.11 11.76 -17.38
N GLY A 112 6.16 11.60 -16.56
CA GLY A 112 6.45 12.45 -15.40
C GLY A 112 5.41 12.39 -14.29
N ALA A 113 4.43 11.48 -14.38
CA ALA A 113 3.18 11.58 -13.62
C ALA A 113 3.12 10.70 -12.36
N ASP A 114 4.11 9.82 -12.11
CA ASP A 114 4.07 8.91 -10.97
C ASP A 114 5.46 8.31 -10.65
N VAL A 115 6.30 9.05 -9.91
CA VAL A 115 7.55 8.49 -9.38
C VAL A 115 7.21 7.41 -8.36
N ALA A 116 7.66 6.18 -8.63
CA ALA A 116 7.37 5.04 -7.77
C ALA A 116 7.87 5.30 -6.34
N ARG A 117 6.93 5.29 -5.39
CA ARG A 117 7.25 5.44 -3.97
C ARG A 117 7.84 4.16 -3.45
N GLU A 118 9.05 4.26 -2.92
CA GLU A 118 9.68 3.15 -2.24
C GLU A 118 9.04 2.91 -0.86
N VAL A 119 8.62 1.68 -0.61
CA VAL A 119 7.94 1.26 0.63
C VAL A 119 8.50 -0.06 1.16
N GLY A 120 8.57 -0.22 2.48
CA GLY A 120 8.92 -1.50 3.11
C GLY A 120 7.70 -2.36 3.46
N VAL A 121 7.97 -3.54 4.03
CA VAL A 121 6.97 -4.38 4.72
C VAL A 121 6.74 -3.84 6.14
N SER A 122 7.81 -3.78 6.93
CA SER A 122 7.92 -3.13 8.24
C SER A 122 9.34 -2.58 8.41
N CYS A 123 9.54 -1.66 9.37
CA CYS A 123 10.83 -0.99 9.54
C CYS A 123 11.98 -1.94 9.93
N ARG A 124 11.71 -2.89 10.84
CA ARG A 124 12.69 -3.88 11.32
C ARG A 124 13.36 -4.70 10.22
N ILE A 125 12.67 -4.98 9.12
CA ILE A 125 13.19 -5.78 7.99
C ILE A 125 13.26 -4.98 6.68
N CYS A 126 13.23 -3.65 6.76
CA CYS A 126 13.32 -2.81 5.56
C CYS A 126 14.78 -2.47 5.25
N PRO A 127 15.30 -2.80 4.05
CA PRO A 127 16.69 -2.53 3.68
C PRO A 127 16.95 -1.07 3.25
N ALA A 128 15.95 -0.19 3.26
CA ALA A 128 16.13 1.22 2.89
C ALA A 128 16.99 1.96 3.92
N ALA A 129 18.15 2.50 3.53
CA ALA A 129 19.09 3.15 4.46
C ALA A 129 18.55 4.47 5.03
N ALA A 130 18.38 5.50 4.20
CA ALA A 130 17.89 6.82 4.61
C ALA A 130 16.38 6.93 4.40
N CYS A 131 15.59 6.38 5.32
CA CYS A 131 14.12 6.41 5.26
C CYS A 131 13.55 7.32 6.34
N ASP A 132 12.91 8.42 5.93
CA ASP A 132 12.20 9.37 6.80
C ASP A 132 11.04 8.73 7.60
N GLY A 133 10.43 7.68 7.05
CA GLY A 133 9.41 6.88 7.72
C GLY A 133 9.95 5.78 8.64
N ARG A 134 11.25 5.72 8.92
CA ARG A 134 11.85 4.70 9.78
C ARG A 134 11.47 4.94 11.25
N ARG A 135 10.79 3.95 11.87
CA ARG A 135 10.34 4.00 13.27
C ARG A 135 11.18 3.15 14.23
N GLU A 136 12.00 2.25 13.70
CA GLU A 136 12.89 1.37 14.45
C GLU A 136 14.10 0.97 13.59
N PRO A 137 15.24 0.57 14.21
CA PRO A 137 16.40 0.04 13.52
C PRO A 137 16.07 -1.17 12.64
N SER A 138 16.77 -1.30 11.51
CA SER A 138 16.63 -2.45 10.61
C SER A 138 17.73 -3.47 10.88
N ILE A 139 17.33 -4.73 11.06
CA ILE A 139 18.28 -5.84 11.21
C ILE A 139 19.06 -6.15 9.91
N LEU A 140 18.67 -5.54 8.78
CA LEU A 140 19.29 -5.77 7.47
C LEU A 140 20.34 -4.72 7.10
N THR A 141 20.26 -3.51 7.67
CA THR A 141 21.21 -2.42 7.40
C THR A 141 22.12 -2.16 8.58
N ASP A 142 21.62 -2.36 9.79
CA ASP A 142 22.31 -1.97 11.02
C ASP A 142 23.06 -3.19 11.58
N GLY A 143 23.76 -3.92 10.69
CA GLY A 143 24.53 -5.11 11.06
C GLY A 143 25.38 -4.85 12.30
N PHE A 144 25.40 -5.81 13.22
CA PHE A 144 26.32 -5.83 14.35
C PHE A 144 27.77 -5.62 13.90
#